data_AF-X1LRL3-F1
#
_entry.id   AF-X1LRL3-F1
#
_cell.length_a   1.000
_cell.length_b   1.000
_cell.length_c   1.000
_cell.angle_alpha   90.00
_cell.angle_beta   90.00
_cell.angle_gamma   90.00
#
_symmetry.space_group_name_H-M   'P 1'
#
loop_
_entity.id
_entity.type
_entity.pdbx_description
1 polymer ?
#
loop_
_entity_poly.entity_id
_entity_poly.type
_entity_poly.pdbx_seq_one_letter_code
_entity_poly.pdbx_strand_id
1 'polypeptide(L)' 'MYEDLIIAGFGGQGIIFAGKLLSYAGLREGKEVTYFPSYGAEMRGGT' A
#
# COMPACT_ATOMS: atom_id res chain seq x y z
N MET A 1 -15.21 5.65 -12.94
CA MET A 1 -15.42 4.39 -12.20
C MET A 1 -14.56 4.47 -10.96
N TYR A 2 -15.12 4.18 -9.79
CA TYR A 2 -14.40 4.17 -8.52
C TYR A 2 -14.00 2.73 -8.21
N GLU A 3 -12.77 2.54 -7.73
CA GLU A 3 -12.19 1.23 -7.40
C GLU A 3 -11.54 1.30 -6.02
N ASP A 4 -11.76 0.28 -5.20
CA ASP A 4 -11.14 0.10 -3.89
C ASP A 4 -10.28 -1.17 -3.82
N LEU A 5 -9.18 -1.10 -3.07
CA LEU A 5 -8.24 -2.21 -2.93
C LEU A 5 -7.65 -2.22 -1.52
N ILE A 6 -7.63 -3.40 -0.90
CA ILE A 6 -6.95 -3.65 0.37
C ILE A 6 -5.77 -4.60 0.13
N ILE A 7 -4.58 -4.20 0.59
CA ILE A 7 -3.37 -5.02 0.57
C ILE A 7 -2.94 -5.26 2.02
N ALA A 8 -2.82 -6.53 2.42
CA ALA A 8 -2.48 -6.93 3.78
C ALA A 8 -1.36 -7.97 3.79
N GLY A 9 -0.58 -8.00 4.85
CA GLY A 9 0.48 -8.99 5.09
C GLY A 9 1.36 -8.56 6.25
N PHE A 10 2.43 -9.31 6.51
CA PHE A 10 3.28 -9.10 7.68
C PHE A 10 4.32 -7.99 7.46
N GLY A 11 4.74 -7.38 8.57
CA GLY A 11 5.86 -6.45 8.60
C GLY A 11 7.12 -7.05 7.97
N GLY A 12 7.83 -6.27 7.16
CA GLY A 12 9.04 -6.72 6.48
C GLY A 12 8.83 -7.46 5.14
N GLN A 13 7.59 -7.74 4.73
CA GLN A 13 7.29 -8.41 3.44
C GLN A 13 7.09 -7.44 2.27
N GLY A 14 7.21 -6.13 2.50
CA GLY A 14 7.08 -5.12 1.45
C GLY A 14 5.64 -4.70 1.12
N ILE A 15 4.65 -5.01 1.96
CA ILE A 15 3.23 -4.67 1.72
C ILE A 15 3.01 -3.16 1.57
N ILE A 16 3.60 -2.35 2.46
CA ILE A 16 3.55 -0.88 2.38
C ILE A 16 4.20 -0.38 1.07
N PHE A 17 5.28 -1.04 0.65
CA PHE A 17 5.97 -0.69 -0.60
C PHE A 17 5.08 -0.98 -1.82
N ALA A 18 4.41 -2.13 -1.85
CA ALA A 18 3.49 -2.48 -2.93
C ALA A 18 2.33 -1.47 -3.07
N GLY A 19 1.70 -1.08 -1.96
CA GLY A 19 0.63 -0.07 -1.97
C GLY A 19 1.11 1.29 -2.48
N LYS A 20 2.31 1.71 -2.05
CA LYS A 20 2.94 2.95 -2.53
C LYS A 20 3.27 2.90 -4.02
N LEU A 21 3.80 1.77 -4.51
CA LEU A 21 4.14 1.57 -5.92
C LEU A 21 2.90 1.65 -6.81
N LEU A 22 1.82 0.97 -6.42
CA LEU A 22 0.54 1.00 -7.13
C LEU A 22 -0.03 2.42 -7.16
N SER A 23 0.07 3.14 -6.03
CA SER A 23 -0.42 4.52 -5.95
C SER A 23 0.33 5.45 -6.91
N TYR A 24 1.66 5.33 -6.98
CA TYR A 24 2.44 6.08 -7.97
C TYR A 24 2.14 5.69 -9.41
N ALA A 25 1.91 4.41 -9.69
CA ALA A 25 1.51 3.98 -11.02
C ALA A 25 0.18 4.64 -11.44
N GLY A 26 -0.82 4.65 -10.55
CA GLY A 26 -2.09 5.33 -10.79
C GLY A 26 -1.94 6.83 -11.03
N LEU A 27 -1.13 7.51 -10.21
CA LEU A 27 -0.82 8.94 -10.41
C LEU A 27 -0.14 9.20 -11.77
N ARG A 28 0.78 8.32 -12.19
CA ARG A 28 1.46 8.42 -13.50
C ARG A 28 0.53 8.19 -14.69
N GLU A 29 -0.56 7.45 -14.49
CA GLU A 29 -1.64 7.28 -15.48
C GLU A 29 -2.67 8.42 -15.45
N GLY A 30 -2.47 9.44 -14.60
CA GLY A 30 -3.40 10.57 -14.47
C GLY A 30 -4.67 10.23 -13.68
N LYS A 31 -4.66 9.16 -12.88
CA LYS A 31 -5.78 8.78 -12.01
C LYS A 31 -5.73 9.53 -10.69
N GLU A 32 -6.91 9.77 -10.13
CA GLU A 32 -7.06 10.23 -8.76
C GLU A 32 -6.91 9.04 -7.81
N VAL A 33 -5.94 9.12 -6.90
CA VAL A 33 -5.58 8.02 -6.00
C VAL A 33 -5.53 8.51 -4.56
N THR A 34 -6.12 7.73 -3.65
CA THR A 34 -5.94 7.89 -2.21
C THR A 34 -5.21 6.67 -1.67
N TYR A 35 -4.12 6.90 -0.92
CA TYR A 35 -3.35 5.85 -0.26
C TYR A 35 -3.46 5.98 1.25
N PHE A 36 -4.01 4.95 1.91
CA PHE A 36 -4.23 4.94 3.35
C PHE A 36 -3.57 3.71 4.00
N PRO A 37 -2.29 3.80 4.42
CA PRO A 37 -1.62 2.71 5.11
C PRO A 37 -2.06 2.59 6.57
N SER A 38 -2.22 1.35 7.05
CA SER A 38 -2.42 1.03 8.48
C SER A 38 -1.44 -0.07 8.87
N TYR A 39 -0.63 0.16 9.91
CA TYR A 39 0.34 -0.81 10.42
C TYR A 39 0.61 -0.59 11.92
N GLY A 40 0.90 -1.67 12.63
CA GLY A 40 1.32 -1.64 14.04
C GLY A 40 2.83 -1.39 14.19
N ALA A 41 3.34 -1.49 15.43
CA ALA A 41 4.77 -1.34 15.74
C ALA A 41 5.68 -2.41 15.08
N GLU A 42 5.11 -3.38 14.37
CA GLU A 42 5.77 -4.47 13.64
C GLU A 42 6.53 -3.98 12.38
N MET A 43 7.16 -2.80 12.43
CA MET A 43 7.93 -2.23 11.31
C MET A 43 9.14 -3.08 10.93
N ARG A 44 9.62 -3.93 11.84
CA ARG A 44 10.56 -5.04 11.59
C ARG A 44 10.34 -6.12 12.65
N GLY A 45 9.86 -7.28 12.26
CA GLY A 45 9.71 -8.44 13.15
C GLY A 45 8.28 -8.93 13.22
N GLY A 46 7.94 -9.83 12.29
CA GLY A 46 6.81 -10.73 12.43
C GLY A 46 7.38 -12.15 12.47
N THR A 47 7.74 -12.60 13.68
CA THR A 47 8.40 -13.89 14.04
C THR A 47 9.79 -14.15 13.45
#